data_AF-A0A529LK23-F1
#
_entry.id   AF-A0A529LK23-F1
#
_cell.length_a   1.000
_cell.length_b   1.000
_cell.length_c   1.000
_cell.angle_alpha   90.00
_cell.angle_beta   90.00
_cell.angle_gamma   90.00
#
_symmetry.space_group_name_H-M   'P 1'
#
loop_
_entity.id
_entity.type
_entity.pdbx_description
1 polymer ?
#
loop_
_entity_poly.entity_id
_entity_poly.type
_entity_poly.pdbx_seq_one_letter_code
_entity_poly.pdbx_strand_id
1 'polypeptide(L)' 'MPAGASQLCKLIIGLASGKGFRPIVTVRRDDQIAALKALGAAHVLNEKAPDFKAALREVVKAEQPRIFLDAVT' A
#
# COMPACT_ATOMS: atom_id res chain seq x y z
N MET A 1 -5.40 9.85 2.37
CA MET A 1 -5.08 8.41 2.41
C MET A 1 -3.66 8.25 1.86
N PRO A 2 -2.78 7.47 2.51
CA PRO A 2 -1.36 7.81 2.68
C PRO A 2 -0.60 7.84 1.36
N ALA A 3 0.31 8.80 1.23
CA ALA A 3 1.09 9.03 0.03
C ALA A 3 2.12 7.89 -0.20
N GLY A 4 1.67 6.77 -0.79
CA GLY A 4 2.45 5.54 -0.95
C GLY A 4 3.83 5.69 -1.59
N ALA A 5 4.07 6.78 -2.35
CA ALA A 5 5.35 7.09 -2.97
C ALA A 5 6.25 8.08 -2.22
N SER A 6 5.85 8.55 -1.04
CA SER A 6 6.75 9.34 -0.17
C SER A 6 7.98 8.52 0.26
N GLN A 7 9.09 9.19 0.58
CA GLN A 7 10.32 8.50 1.03
C GLN A 7 10.08 7.72 2.33
N LEU A 8 9.29 8.27 3.25
CA LEU A 8 8.88 7.58 4.47
C LEU A 8 8.10 6.30 4.15
N CYS A 9 7.13 6.35 3.22
CA CYS A 9 6.39 5.16 2.83
C CYS A 9 7.30 4.08 2.22
N LYS A 10 8.25 4.46 1.36
CA LYS A 10 9.23 3.52 0.78
C LYS A 10 10.09 2.85 1.86
N LEU A 11 10.54 3.61 2.85
CA LEU A 11 11.27 3.08 4.01
C LEU A 11 10.42 2.08 4.79
N ILE A 12 9.15 2.44 5.08
CA ILE A 12 8.21 1.57 5.80
C ILE A 12 7.95 0.28 5.03
N ILE A 13 7.74 0.34 3.72
CA ILE A 13 7.51 -0.84 2.86
C ILE A 13 8.69 -1.80 2.97
N GLY A 14 9.92 -1.30 2.79
CA GLY A 14 11.13 -2.13 2.89
C GLY A 14 11.28 -2.76 4.28
N LEU A 15 11.08 -2.00 5.34
CA LEU A 15 11.16 -2.50 6.72
C LEU A 15 10.09 -3.55 7.01
N ALA A 16 8.85 -3.30 6.61
CA ALA A 16 7.72 -4.19 6.85
C ALA A 16 7.88 -5.51 6.07
N SER A 17 8.27 -5.44 4.80
CA SER A 17 8.57 -6.62 3.98
C SER A 17 9.70 -7.46 4.59
N GLY A 18 10.78 -6.82 5.06
CA GLY A 18 11.89 -7.51 5.73
C GLY A 18 11.52 -8.17 7.06
N LYS A 19 10.42 -7.74 7.70
CA LYS A 19 9.91 -8.29 8.96
C LYS A 19 8.75 -9.28 8.79
N GLY A 20 8.48 -9.73 7.56
CA GLY A 20 7.43 -10.70 7.26
C GLY A 20 6.02 -10.14 7.26
N PHE A 21 5.87 -8.80 7.27
CA PHE A 21 4.58 -8.18 6.99
C PHE A 21 4.32 -8.14 5.49
N ARG A 22 3.05 -8.02 5.11
CA ARG A 22 2.60 -7.88 3.72
C ARG A 22 2.04 -6.47 3.52
N PRO A 23 2.86 -5.49 3.11
CA PRO A 23 2.42 -4.09 3.05
C PRO A 23 1.33 -3.90 2.00
N ILE A 24 0.26 -3.20 2.39
CA ILE A 24 -0.83 -2.76 1.52
C ILE A 24 -0.68 -1.24 1.39
N VAL A 25 -0.47 -0.76 0.18
CA VAL A 25 -0.14 0.65 -0.10
C VAL A 25 -1.18 1.24 -1.04
N THR A 26 -1.52 2.51 -0.84
CA THR A 26 -2.39 3.25 -1.75
C THR A 26 -1.61 4.29 -2.53
N VAL A 27 -2.00 4.51 -3.79
CA VAL A 27 -1.41 5.51 -4.70
C VAL A 27 -2.51 6.31 -5.38
N ARG A 28 -2.16 7.41 -6.05
CA ARG A 28 -3.11 8.21 -6.85
C ARG A 28 -2.85 8.11 -8.36
N ARG A 29 -1.75 7.46 -8.75
CA ARG A 29 -1.26 7.30 -10.12
C ARG A 29 -0.66 5.91 -10.26
N ASP A 30 -0.89 5.28 -11.40
CA ASP A 30 -0.50 3.89 -11.64
C ASP A 30 0.99 3.71 -11.94
N ASP A 31 1.67 4.78 -12.37
CA ASP A 31 3.11 4.81 -12.65
C ASP A 31 3.97 4.35 -11.46
N GLN A 32 3.49 4.54 -10.23
CA GLN A 32 4.17 4.16 -9.00
C GLN A 32 3.98 2.68 -8.62
N ILE A 33 3.02 1.96 -9.23
CA ILE A 33 2.63 0.61 -8.81
C ILE A 33 3.79 -0.37 -8.96
N ALA A 34 4.42 -0.40 -10.13
CA ALA A 34 5.50 -1.35 -10.42
C ALA A 34 6.69 -1.14 -9.47
N ALA A 35 7.08 0.12 -9.24
CA ALA A 35 8.18 0.46 -8.35
C ALA A 35 7.91 0.07 -6.89
N LEU A 36 6.70 0.30 -6.38
CA LEU A 36 6.34 -0.04 -5.00
C LEU A 36 6.23 -1.55 -4.78
N LYS A 37 5.73 -2.30 -5.78
CA LYS A 37 5.75 -3.77 -5.74
C LYS A 37 7.18 -4.31 -5.73
N ALA A 38 8.06 -3.76 -6.56
CA ALA A 38 9.48 -4.13 -6.58
C ALA A 38 10.20 -3.84 -5.23
N LEU A 39 9.73 -2.83 -4.49
CA LEU A 39 10.22 -2.50 -3.14
C LEU A 39 9.71 -3.43 -2.04
N GLY A 40 8.77 -4.35 -2.32
CA GLY A 40 8.21 -5.29 -1.35
C GLY A 40 6.79 -5.00 -0.89
N ALA A 41 6.06 -4.09 -1.55
CA ALA A 41 4.63 -3.96 -1.31
C ALA A 41 3.89 -5.18 -1.86
N ALA A 42 3.11 -5.85 -1.01
CA ALA A 42 2.30 -7.00 -1.42
C ALA A 42 1.11 -6.56 -2.28
N HIS A 43 0.49 -5.43 -1.92
CA HIS A 43 -0.63 -4.84 -2.64
C HIS A 43 -0.40 -3.35 -2.84
N VAL A 44 -0.68 -2.86 -4.05
CA VAL A 44 -0.67 -1.44 -4.36
C VAL A 44 -1.98 -1.11 -5.06
N LEU A 45 -2.80 -0.27 -4.45
CA LEU A 45 -4.15 0.07 -4.90
C LEU A 45 -4.23 1.54 -5.29
N ASN A 46 -4.78 1.85 -6.46
CA ASN A 46 -4.98 3.23 -6.86
C ASN A 46 -6.31 3.78 -6.30
N GLU A 47 -6.24 4.80 -5.46
CA GLU A 47 -7.40 5.46 -4.83
C GLU A 47 -8.35 6.11 -5.83
N LYS A 48 -7.84 6.44 -7.03
CA LYS A 48 -8.64 7.02 -8.12
C LYS A 48 -9.28 5.97 -9.03
N ALA A 49 -8.98 4.69 -8.84
CA ALA A 49 -9.62 3.63 -9.59
C ALA A 49 -11.12 3.54 -9.23
N PRO A 50 -12.03 3.34 -10.21
CA PRO A 50 -13.47 3.30 -9.96
C PRO A 50 -13.89 2.18 -9.01
N ASP A 51 -13.11 1.12 -8.93
CA ASP A 51 -13.31 -0.09 -8.12
C ASP A 51 -12.48 -0.10 -6.82
N PHE A 52 -11.76 0.98 -6.50
CA PHE A 52 -10.84 1.05 -5.35
C PHE A 52 -11.43 0.50 -4.04
N LYS A 53 -12.67 0.90 -3.71
CA LYS A 53 -13.34 0.45 -2.48
C LYS A 53 -13.63 -1.05 -2.47
N ALA A 54 -13.94 -1.64 -3.62
CA ALA A 54 -14.15 -3.08 -3.74
C ALA A 54 -12.82 -3.81 -3.57
N ALA A 55 -11.80 -3.41 -4.32
CA ALA A 55 -10.46 -3.99 -4.24
C ALA A 55 -9.85 -3.89 -2.83
N LEU A 56 -9.98 -2.74 -2.16
CA LEU A 56 -9.50 -2.56 -0.79
C LEU A 56 -10.19 -3.51 0.19
N ARG A 57 -11.52 -3.70 0.08
CA ARG A 57 -12.25 -4.63 0.95
C ARG A 57 -11.79 -6.06 0.76
N GLU A 58 -11.58 -6.48 -0.47
CA GLU A 58 -11.09 -7.83 -0.78
C GLU A 58 -9.69 -8.05 -0.21
N VAL A 59 -8.78 -7.09 -0.41
CA VAL A 59 -7.41 -7.16 0.12
C VAL A 59 -7.40 -7.16 1.65
N VAL A 60 -8.16 -6.27 2.30
CA VAL A 60 -8.24 -6.22 3.77
C VAL A 60 -8.82 -7.52 4.34
N LYS A 61 -9.83 -8.10 3.69
CA LYS A 61 -10.41 -9.37 4.11
C LYS A 61 -9.41 -10.53 3.98
N ALA A 62 -8.62 -10.53 2.91
CA ALA A 62 -7.62 -11.58 2.64
C ALA A 62 -6.39 -11.47 3.55
N GLU A 63 -5.86 -10.26 3.76
CA GLU A 63 -4.61 -10.04 4.47
C GLU A 63 -4.79 -9.79 5.98
N GLN A 64 -6.00 -9.44 6.42
CA GLN A 64 -6.31 -9.13 7.82
C GLN A 64 -5.27 -8.22 8.50
N PRO A 65 -5.01 -7.01 7.95
CA PRO A 65 -3.95 -6.14 8.46
C PRO A 65 -4.22 -5.72 9.91
N ARG A 66 -3.18 -5.79 10.75
CA ARG A 66 -3.24 -5.46 12.18
C ARG A 66 -2.69 -4.07 12.51
N ILE A 67 -2.04 -3.43 11.54
CA ILE A 67 -1.39 -2.13 11.69
C ILE A 67 -1.89 -1.25 10.57
N PHE A 68 -2.40 -0.07 10.94
CA PHE A 68 -2.80 0.97 9.99
C PHE A 68 -1.97 2.21 10.25
N LEU A 69 -1.28 2.67 9.21
CA LEU A 69 -0.46 3.87 9.26
C LEU A 69 -1.14 4.94 8.41
N ASP A 70 -1.75 5.92 9.08
CA ASP A 70 -2.33 7.08 8.42
C ASP A 70 -1.30 8.21 8.39
N ALA A 71 -1.02 8.70 7.18
CA ALA A 71 0.04 9.68 6.94
C ALA A 71 -0.51 10.95 6.30
N VAL A 72 -1.67 11.39 6.78
CA VAL A 72 -2.41 12.54 6.25
C VAL A 72 -2.96 13.33 7.43
N THR A 73 -2.88 14.65 7.33
CA THR A 73 -3.68 15.60 8.11
C THR A 73 -4.64 16.31 7.16
#